data_AF-A0A246BIN8-F1
#
_entry.id   AF-A0A246BIN8-F1
#
_cell.length_a   1.000
_cell.length_b   1.000
_cell.length_c   1.000
_cell.angle_alpha   90.00
_cell.angle_beta   90.00
_cell.angle_gamma   90.00
#
_symmetry.space_group_name_H-M   'P 1'
#
loop_
_entity.id
_entity.type
_entity.pdbx_description
1 polymer ?
#
loop_
_entity_poly.entity_id
_entity_poly.type
_entity_poly.pdbx_seq_one_letter_code
_entity_poly.pdbx_strand_id
1 'polypeptide(L)'
;MVPVTAQRRRASPQARQEVTQALGSIRQQQRDARAYAEVWYQALRAWETSETDRVKVHYGPAKASTMRVVGIGNYSTSGTGQGGSFWAGVEMVHLPNGLHRSNLVGSMCSADPLLSEIHRGAGIASLLHHSGQGGWAYPRDRAQAYATAVLDLAVALGDKQARVHAQALAFAQSARTISVESQD
;
A
#
# COMPACT_ATOMS: atom_id res chain seq x y z
N MET A 1 -23.19 37.63 46.09
CA MET A 1 -22.26 36.95 45.15
C MET A 1 -21.75 35.68 45.83
N VAL A 2 -22.17 34.50 45.37
CA VAL A 2 -21.70 33.21 45.91
C VAL A 2 -20.62 32.69 44.96
N PRO A 3 -19.43 32.30 45.45
CA PRO A 3 -18.38 31.78 44.59
C PRO A 3 -18.76 30.37 44.12
N VAL A 4 -18.81 30.17 42.80
CA VAL A 4 -18.94 28.84 42.20
C VAL A 4 -17.59 28.15 42.37
N THR A 5 -17.48 27.27 43.37
CA THR A 5 -16.32 26.40 43.52
C THR A 5 -16.36 25.33 42.43
N ALA A 6 -15.39 25.37 41.52
CA ALA A 6 -15.17 24.36 40.49
C ALA A 6 -14.82 23.02 41.16
N GLN A 7 -15.84 22.21 41.42
CA GLN A 7 -15.71 20.89 42.01
C GLN A 7 -15.11 19.95 40.94
N ARG A 8 -13.77 19.79 40.95
CA ARG A 8 -13.07 18.78 40.14
C ARG A 8 -13.58 17.39 40.53
N ARG A 9 -14.62 16.91 39.86
CA ARG A 9 -15.11 15.53 39.94
C ARG A 9 -13.96 14.60 39.56
N ARG A 10 -13.40 13.88 40.53
CA ARG A 10 -12.49 12.76 40.26
C ARG A 10 -13.26 11.72 39.44
N ALA A 11 -12.76 11.39 38.25
CA ALA A 11 -13.33 10.35 37.41
C ALA A 11 -13.48 9.04 38.22
N SER A 12 -14.66 8.42 38.11
CA SER A 12 -14.98 7.17 38.80
C SER A 12 -13.99 6.06 38.41
N PRO A 13 -13.69 5.11 39.32
CA PRO A 13 -12.79 4.00 39.01
C PRO A 13 -13.29 3.16 37.82
N GLN A 14 -14.61 3.05 37.61
CA GLN A 14 -15.21 2.41 36.44
C GLN A 14 -14.88 3.15 35.13
N ALA A 15 -15.01 4.49 35.10
CA ALA A 15 -14.64 5.28 33.93
C ALA A 15 -13.14 5.15 33.59
N ARG A 16 -12.27 4.98 34.60
CA ARG A 16 -10.84 4.72 34.37
C ARG A 16 -10.60 3.34 33.76
N GLN A 17 -11.33 2.32 34.19
CA GLN A 17 -11.22 0.96 33.65
C GLN A 17 -11.70 0.90 32.19
N GLU A 18 -12.83 1.52 31.87
CA GLU A 18 -13.36 1.62 30.51
C GLU A 18 -12.38 2.35 29.57
N VAL A 19 -11.83 3.48 30.01
CA VAL A 19 -10.82 4.22 29.25
C VAL A 19 -9.55 3.38 29.06
N THR A 20 -9.11 2.64 30.08
CA THR A 20 -7.92 1.78 29.97
C THR A 20 -8.13 0.63 28.98
N GLN A 21 -9.31 0.01 28.99
CA GLN A 21 -9.68 -1.05 28.04
C GLN A 21 -9.77 -0.50 26.60
N ALA A 22 -10.41 0.65 26.41
CA ALA A 22 -10.49 1.31 25.11
C ALA A 22 -9.10 1.72 24.58
N LEU A 23 -8.20 2.20 25.44
CA LEU A 23 -6.82 2.51 25.06
C LEU A 23 -6.03 1.23 24.71
N GLY A 24 -6.31 0.12 25.40
CA GLY A 24 -5.74 -1.19 25.10
C GLY A 24 -6.12 -1.68 23.70
N SER A 25 -7.41 -1.59 23.34
CA SER A 25 -7.90 -2.00 22.02
C SER A 25 -7.32 -1.14 20.89
N ILE A 26 -7.17 0.18 21.10
CA ILE A 26 -6.54 1.08 20.11
C ILE A 26 -5.07 0.71 19.88
N ARG A 27 -4.31 0.43 20.95
CA ARG A 27 -2.90 0.02 20.82
C ARG A 27 -2.76 -1.30 20.08
N GLN A 28 -3.69 -2.23 20.30
CA GLN A 28 -3.71 -3.50 19.58
C GLN A 28 -4.01 -3.29 18.10
N GLN A 29 -5.05 -2.52 17.75
CA GLN A 29 -5.39 -2.19 16.36
C GLN A 29 -4.22 -1.53 15.62
N GLN A 30 -3.47 -0.65 16.29
CA GLN A 30 -2.28 -0.03 15.70
C GLN A 30 -1.13 -1.03 15.47
N ARG A 31 -0.95 -2.02 16.35
CA ARG A 31 0.04 -3.07 16.16
C ARG A 31 -0.35 -3.97 15.00
N ASP A 32 -1.62 -4.36 14.95
CA ASP A 32 -2.16 -5.20 13.88
C ASP A 32 -2.04 -4.48 12.53
N ALA A 33 -2.35 -3.18 12.46
CA ALA A 33 -2.17 -2.40 11.24
C ALA A 33 -0.71 -2.30 10.77
N ARG A 34 0.25 -2.20 11.70
CA ARG A 34 1.70 -2.21 11.37
C ARG A 34 2.14 -3.57 10.85
N ALA A 35 1.73 -4.64 11.52
CA ALA A 35 2.03 -6.00 11.09
C ALA A 35 1.42 -6.30 9.72
N TYR A 36 0.20 -5.83 9.48
CA TYR A 36 -0.48 -6.00 8.21
C TYR A 36 0.22 -5.23 7.07
N ALA A 37 0.65 -4.00 7.32
CA ALA A 37 1.48 -3.25 6.37
C ALA A 37 2.81 -3.95 6.06
N GLU A 38 3.45 -4.56 7.06
CA GLU A 38 4.69 -5.34 6.89
C GLU A 38 4.47 -6.54 5.96
N VAL A 39 3.39 -7.30 6.14
CA VAL A 39 3.08 -8.46 5.29
C VAL A 39 2.94 -8.03 3.82
N TRP A 40 2.20 -6.94 3.58
CA TRP A 40 2.06 -6.39 2.23
C TRP A 40 3.37 -5.87 1.65
N TYR A 41 4.19 -5.21 2.49
CA TYR A 41 5.49 -4.70 2.09
C TYR A 41 6.43 -5.83 1.65
N GLN A 42 6.51 -6.90 2.45
CA GLN A 42 7.33 -8.06 2.12
C GLN A 42 6.83 -8.80 0.87
N ALA A 43 5.51 -8.91 0.69
CA ALA A 43 4.93 -9.52 -0.51
C ALA A 43 5.31 -8.74 -1.79
N LEU A 44 5.19 -7.41 -1.77
CA LEU A 44 5.59 -6.55 -2.88
C LEU A 44 7.10 -6.61 -3.15
N ARG A 45 7.91 -6.76 -2.11
CA ARG A 45 9.37 -6.84 -2.25
C ARG A 45 9.83 -8.19 -2.78
N ALA A 46 9.19 -9.29 -2.36
CA ALA A 46 9.47 -10.62 -2.86
C ALA A 46 9.08 -10.75 -4.33
N TRP A 47 8.00 -10.08 -4.74
CA TRP A 47 7.49 -10.05 -6.10
C TRP A 47 7.39 -11.45 -6.71
N GLU A 48 6.79 -12.37 -5.96
CA GLU A 48 6.63 -13.75 -6.41
C GLU A 48 5.65 -13.79 -7.58
N THR A 49 6.16 -14.11 -8.77
CA THR A 49 5.37 -14.26 -9.97
C THR A 49 5.10 -15.72 -10.30
N SER A 50 3.89 -15.99 -10.78
CA SER A 50 3.51 -17.27 -11.36
C SER A 50 2.94 -17.06 -12.75
N GLU A 51 3.34 -17.93 -13.69
CA GLU A 51 2.74 -17.95 -15.02
C GLU A 51 1.41 -18.71 -14.94
N THR A 52 0.31 -18.01 -15.19
CA THR A 52 -1.02 -18.61 -15.30
C THR A 52 -1.40 -18.78 -16.78
N ASP A 53 -2.51 -19.50 -17.00
CA ASP A 53 -3.06 -19.91 -18.28
C ASP A 53 -2.93 -18.86 -19.40
N ARG A 54 -2.70 -19.35 -20.62
CA ARG A 54 -2.39 -18.49 -21.76
C ARG A 54 -3.64 -17.74 -22.20
N VAL A 55 -3.53 -16.42 -22.35
CA VAL A 55 -4.60 -15.59 -22.90
C VAL A 55 -4.33 -15.31 -24.37
N LYS A 56 -5.36 -15.48 -25.19
CA LYS A 56 -5.31 -15.13 -26.61
C LYS A 56 -5.42 -13.63 -26.78
N VAL A 57 -4.32 -12.98 -27.16
CA VAL A 57 -4.27 -11.53 -27.40
C VAL A 57 -4.55 -11.29 -28.88
N HIS A 58 -5.49 -10.40 -29.18
CA HIS A 58 -5.80 -9.95 -30.53
C HIS A 58 -5.23 -8.54 -30.74
N TYR A 59 -4.49 -8.33 -31.83
CA TYR A 59 -4.08 -6.99 -32.25
C TYR A 59 -4.62 -6.69 -33.65
N GLY A 60 -5.16 -5.49 -33.84
CA GLY A 60 -5.66 -5.03 -35.13
C GLY A 60 -4.58 -4.26 -35.90
N PRO A 61 -4.75 -4.08 -37.22
CA PRO A 61 -3.92 -3.14 -37.97
C PRO A 61 -4.00 -1.76 -37.33
N ALA A 62 -2.85 -1.13 -37.09
CA ALA A 62 -2.81 0.27 -36.69
C ALA A 62 -3.59 1.08 -37.74
N LYS A 63 -4.64 1.80 -37.31
CA LYS A 63 -5.27 2.80 -38.17
C LYS A 63 -4.15 3.76 -38.56
N ALA A 64 -3.92 3.91 -39.86
CA ALA A 64 -2.89 4.80 -40.39
C ALA A 64 -3.21 6.24 -39.99
N SER A 65 -2.78 6.66 -38.80
CA SER A 65 -2.56 8.07 -38.49
C SER A 65 -1.29 8.47 -39.23
N THR A 66 -1.37 9.59 -39.94
CA THR A 66 -0.42 10.06 -40.95
C THR A 66 0.92 10.56 -40.36
N MET A 67 1.49 9.86 -39.39
CA MET A 67 2.84 10.10 -38.90
C MET A 67 3.64 8.80 -38.95
N ARG A 68 4.50 8.69 -39.97
CA ARG A 68 5.53 7.64 -40.06
C ARG A 68 6.74 8.07 -39.24
N VAL A 69 7.09 7.29 -38.23
CA VAL A 69 8.41 7.37 -37.60
C VAL A 69 9.42 6.83 -38.62
N VAL A 70 10.32 7.69 -39.10
CA VAL A 70 11.45 7.31 -39.94
C VAL A 70 12.64 7.08 -39.01
N GLY A 71 13.10 5.83 -38.94
CA GLY A 71 14.33 5.47 -38.24
C GLY A 71 14.13 4.55 -37.04
N ILE A 72 14.32 3.25 -37.29
CA ILE A 72 14.95 2.19 -36.47
C ILE A 72 14.22 0.87 -36.73
N GLY A 73 14.84 0.00 -37.53
CA GLY A 73 14.75 -1.46 -37.38
C GLY A 73 13.52 -2.19 -37.95
N ASN A 74 13.76 -2.89 -39.06
CA ASN A 74 13.07 -4.07 -39.61
C ASN A 74 11.66 -3.89 -40.24
N TYR A 75 11.65 -3.62 -41.54
CA TYR A 75 10.46 -3.67 -42.39
C TYR A 75 10.31 -5.08 -42.97
N SER A 76 9.29 -5.86 -42.58
CA SER A 76 8.78 -6.91 -43.46
C SER A 76 7.99 -6.23 -44.57
N THR A 77 8.56 -6.23 -45.77
CA THR A 77 7.93 -5.78 -47.01
C THR A 77 6.86 -6.76 -47.46
N SER A 78 5.65 -6.59 -46.94
CA SER A 78 4.42 -7.06 -47.59
C SER A 78 3.24 -6.32 -46.98
N GLY A 79 2.66 -5.43 -47.79
CA GLY A 79 1.48 -4.64 -47.44
C GLY A 79 0.26 -5.53 -47.27
N THR A 80 0.06 -6.04 -46.07
CA THR A 80 -1.26 -6.39 -45.51
C THR A 80 -1.09 -6.30 -44.00
N GLY A 81 -1.63 -5.25 -43.38
CA GLY A 81 -1.75 -5.18 -41.92
C GLY A 81 -2.75 -6.25 -41.46
N GLN A 82 -2.33 -7.51 -41.46
CA GLN A 82 -3.12 -8.58 -40.89
C GLN A 82 -3.00 -8.47 -39.38
N GLY A 83 -4.09 -8.06 -38.76
CA GLY A 83 -4.26 -8.27 -37.34
C GLY A 83 -4.07 -9.75 -37.03
N GLY A 84 -3.25 -10.04 -36.04
CA GLY A 84 -2.93 -11.39 -35.61
C GLY A 84 -3.50 -11.68 -34.24
N SER A 85 -3.49 -12.96 -33.86
CA SER A 85 -3.67 -13.35 -32.47
C SER A 85 -2.57 -14.29 -32.05
N PHE A 86 -1.93 -14.02 -30.91
CA PHE A 86 -0.97 -14.92 -30.31
C PHE A 86 -1.38 -15.23 -28.88
N TRP A 87 -0.94 -16.39 -28.39
CA TRP A 87 -1.12 -16.77 -26.99
C TRP A 87 0.00 -16.13 -26.17
N ALA A 88 -0.36 -15.27 -25.24
CA ALA A 88 0.56 -14.69 -24.27
C ALA A 88 0.36 -15.38 -22.92
N GLY A 89 1.45 -15.78 -22.27
CA GLY A 89 1.41 -16.17 -20.86
C GLY A 89 0.99 -14.97 -20.02
N VAL A 90 0.05 -15.17 -19.09
CA VAL A 90 -0.33 -14.11 -18.14
C VAL A 90 0.49 -14.30 -16.89
N GLU A 91 1.42 -13.38 -16.67
CA GLU A 91 2.16 -13.33 -15.42
C GLU A 91 1.28 -12.74 -14.31
N MET A 92 1.13 -13.48 -13.23
CA MET A 92 0.39 -13.09 -12.04
C MET A 92 1.38 -12.89 -10.88
N VAL A 93 1.16 -11.87 -10.05
CA VAL A 93 1.92 -11.62 -8.82
C VAL A 93 1.10 -12.11 -7.64
N HIS A 94 1.76 -12.79 -6.70
CA HIS A 94 1.18 -13.24 -5.44
C HIS A 94 1.18 -12.09 -4.43
N LEU A 95 -0.01 -11.64 -4.03
CA LEU A 95 -0.20 -10.64 -2.98
C LEU A 95 -1.05 -11.22 -1.84
N PRO A 96 -1.05 -10.61 -0.64
CA PRO A 96 -1.76 -11.15 0.52
C PRO A 96 -3.27 -11.34 0.33
N ASN A 97 -3.88 -10.60 -0.60
CA ASN A 97 -5.29 -10.70 -0.95
C ASN A 97 -5.58 -11.60 -2.16
N GLY A 98 -4.56 -12.23 -2.76
CA GLY A 98 -4.69 -13.14 -3.89
C GLY A 98 -3.75 -12.85 -5.06
N LEU A 99 -4.06 -13.44 -6.21
CA LEU A 99 -3.30 -13.30 -7.45
C LEU A 99 -3.78 -12.08 -8.24
N HIS A 100 -2.84 -11.22 -8.63
CA HIS A 100 -3.12 -10.04 -9.47
C HIS A 100 -2.26 -10.06 -10.72
N ARG A 101 -2.70 -9.42 -11.81
CA ARG A 101 -1.89 -9.35 -13.03
C ARG A 101 -0.62 -8.52 -12.79
N SER A 102 0.54 -9.07 -13.13
CA SER A 102 1.86 -8.44 -12.95
C SER A 102 1.92 -7.04 -13.56
N ASN A 103 1.41 -6.87 -14.78
CA ASN A 103 1.39 -5.58 -15.47
C ASN A 103 0.49 -4.52 -14.80
N LEU A 104 -0.63 -4.93 -14.21
CA LEU A 104 -1.53 -4.03 -13.48
C LEU A 104 -0.81 -3.52 -12.22
N VAL A 105 -0.29 -4.44 -11.39
CA VAL A 105 0.42 -4.08 -10.16
C VAL A 105 1.66 -3.25 -10.48
N GLY A 106 2.45 -3.64 -11.48
CA GLY A 106 3.62 -2.89 -11.92
C GLY A 106 3.30 -1.48 -12.41
N SER A 107 2.15 -1.28 -13.09
CA SER A 107 1.71 0.05 -13.51
C SER A 107 1.35 0.95 -12.32
N MET A 108 0.71 0.38 -11.29
CA MET A 108 0.37 1.09 -10.06
C MET A 108 1.62 1.40 -9.24
N CYS A 109 2.56 0.46 -9.12
CA CYS A 109 3.85 0.70 -8.48
C CYS A 109 4.68 1.76 -9.21
N SER A 110 4.52 1.91 -10.52
CA SER A 110 5.23 2.94 -11.28
C SER A 110 4.61 4.34 -11.11
N ALA A 111 3.36 4.43 -10.69
CA ALA A 111 2.67 5.70 -10.45
C ALA A 111 3.08 6.37 -9.12
N ASP A 112 3.52 5.57 -8.13
CA ASP A 112 4.00 6.06 -6.83
C ASP A 112 5.52 5.86 -6.72
N PRO A 113 6.31 6.93 -6.50
CA PRO A 113 7.76 6.82 -6.31
C PRO A 113 8.19 5.82 -5.23
N LEU A 114 7.45 5.73 -4.11
CA LEU A 114 7.78 4.84 -3.00
C LEU A 114 7.55 3.38 -3.36
N LEU A 115 6.43 3.09 -4.03
CA LEU A 115 6.14 1.74 -4.52
C LEU A 115 7.11 1.32 -5.64
N SER A 116 7.55 2.28 -6.47
CA SER A 116 8.54 2.03 -7.51
C SER A 116 9.89 1.64 -6.93
N GLU A 117 10.31 2.25 -5.81
CA GLU A 117 11.51 1.86 -5.08
C GLU A 117 11.41 0.43 -4.54
N ILE A 118 10.31 0.08 -3.88
CA ILE A 118 10.08 -1.27 -3.33
C ILE A 118 10.14 -2.32 -4.44
N HIS A 119 9.43 -2.06 -5.54
CA HIS A 119 9.39 -2.96 -6.69
C HIS A 119 10.77 -3.17 -7.33
N ARG A 120 11.64 -2.16 -7.29
CA ARG A 120 13.05 -2.27 -7.74
C ARG A 120 13.96 -2.96 -6.72
N GLY A 121 13.42 -3.43 -5.60
CA GLY A 121 14.18 -4.03 -4.50
C GLY A 121 14.95 -3.01 -3.64
N ALA A 122 14.71 -1.72 -3.83
CA ALA A 122 15.30 -0.64 -3.04
C ALA A 122 14.40 -0.31 -1.82
N GLY A 123 15.01 0.28 -0.78
CA GLY A 123 14.30 0.69 0.43
C GLY A 123 14.78 -0.03 1.69
N ILE A 124 13.99 0.06 2.76
CA ILE A 124 14.31 -0.53 4.06
C ILE A 124 14.00 -2.03 4.08
N ALA A 125 14.73 -2.81 4.88
CA ALA A 125 14.57 -4.26 4.87
C ALA A 125 13.22 -4.71 5.46
N SER A 126 12.73 -3.99 6.47
CA SER A 126 11.48 -4.21 7.17
C SER A 126 10.94 -2.85 7.63
N LEU A 127 9.62 -2.70 7.68
CA LEU A 127 8.95 -1.54 8.26
C LEU A 127 8.92 -1.63 9.79
N LEU A 128 9.10 -2.82 10.36
CA LEU A 128 9.05 -3.04 11.80
C LEU A 128 10.43 -2.97 12.44
N HIS A 129 10.48 -2.43 13.65
CA HIS A 129 11.70 -2.45 14.44
C HIS A 129 12.02 -3.88 14.89
N HIS A 130 13.30 -4.25 14.80
CA HIS A 130 13.82 -5.55 15.25
C HIS A 130 13.59 -5.86 16.74
N SER A 131 13.16 -4.88 17.56
CA SER A 131 13.00 -5.05 19.01
C SER A 131 11.71 -5.79 19.39
N GLY A 132 10.84 -6.10 18.43
CA GLY A 132 9.58 -6.82 18.66
C GLY A 132 8.53 -6.01 19.45
N GLN A 133 8.86 -4.80 19.93
CA GLN A 133 7.95 -3.96 20.72
C GLN A 133 6.88 -3.22 19.87
N GLY A 134 6.78 -3.55 18.58
CA GLY A 134 5.76 -3.03 17.67
C GLY A 134 6.02 -1.60 17.20
N GLY A 135 7.26 -1.13 17.25
CA GLY A 135 7.66 0.17 16.69
C GLY A 135 7.98 0.10 15.19
N TRP A 136 8.04 1.26 14.54
CA TRP A 136 8.54 1.37 13.16
C TRP A 136 10.07 1.27 13.12
N ALA A 137 10.60 0.73 12.03
CA ALA A 137 12.01 0.73 11.71
C ALA A 137 12.56 2.16 11.54
N TYR A 138 13.86 2.32 11.71
CA TYR A 138 14.54 3.59 11.44
C TYR A 138 14.97 3.67 9.96
N PRO A 139 14.76 4.80 9.25
CA PRO A 139 14.09 6.03 9.70
C PRO A 139 12.57 5.87 9.80
N ARG A 140 12.00 6.34 10.91
CA ARG A 140 10.58 6.16 11.24
C ARG A 140 9.65 6.73 10.18
N ASP A 141 9.90 7.96 9.75
CA ASP A 141 9.02 8.67 8.84
C ASP A 141 8.96 7.97 7.48
N ARG A 142 10.11 7.44 7.04
CA ARG A 142 10.19 6.66 5.80
C ARG A 142 9.46 5.33 5.91
N ALA A 143 9.59 4.62 7.04
CA ALA A 143 8.85 3.38 7.28
C ALA A 143 7.32 3.62 7.31
N GLN A 144 6.89 4.74 7.88
CA GLN A 144 5.48 5.14 7.86
C GLN A 144 4.99 5.49 6.45
N ALA A 145 5.79 6.21 5.67
CA ALA A 145 5.45 6.55 4.29
C ALA A 145 5.27 5.29 3.43
N TYR A 146 6.19 4.32 3.53
CA TYR A 146 6.03 3.04 2.85
C TYR A 146 4.79 2.27 3.34
N ALA A 147 4.53 2.26 4.65
CA ALA A 147 3.35 1.59 5.20
C ALA A 147 2.06 2.17 4.63
N THR A 148 1.95 3.50 4.54
CA THR A 148 0.79 4.17 3.95
C THR A 148 0.65 3.84 2.47
N ALA A 149 1.72 4.01 1.68
CA ALA A 149 1.70 3.74 0.24
C ALA A 149 1.28 2.30 -0.09
N VAL A 150 1.81 1.34 0.67
CA VAL A 150 1.50 -0.09 0.49
C VAL A 150 0.06 -0.42 0.87
N LEU A 151 -0.49 0.20 1.92
CA LEU A 151 -1.89 0.01 2.29
C LEU A 151 -2.84 0.69 1.30
N ASP A 152 -2.47 1.85 0.75
CA ASP A 152 -3.25 2.53 -0.28
C ASP A 152 -3.29 1.69 -1.56
N LEU A 153 -2.17 1.05 -1.94
CA LEU A 153 -2.15 0.06 -3.01
C LEU A 153 -3.09 -1.12 -2.72
N ALA A 154 -3.02 -1.67 -1.51
CA ALA A 154 -3.89 -2.79 -1.11
C ALA A 154 -5.38 -2.42 -1.18
N VAL A 155 -5.74 -1.19 -0.77
CA VAL A 155 -7.10 -0.66 -0.90
C VAL A 155 -7.51 -0.50 -2.36
N ALA A 156 -6.60 -0.01 -3.22
CA ALA A 156 -6.85 0.14 -4.65
C ALA A 156 -7.03 -1.22 -5.35
N LEU A 157 -6.38 -2.26 -4.86
CA LEU A 157 -6.56 -3.66 -5.29
C LEU A 157 -7.81 -4.33 -4.68
N GLY A 158 -8.61 -3.60 -3.90
CA GLY A 158 -9.90 -4.07 -3.38
C GLY A 158 -9.83 -4.77 -2.02
N ASP A 159 -8.71 -4.71 -1.30
CA ASP A 159 -8.61 -5.32 0.03
C ASP A 159 -9.41 -4.54 1.09
N LYS A 160 -10.42 -5.20 1.66
CA LYS A 160 -11.29 -4.64 2.70
C LYS A 160 -10.58 -4.49 4.05
N GLN A 161 -9.67 -5.41 4.39
CA GLN A 161 -8.91 -5.35 5.65
C GLN A 161 -7.89 -4.21 5.59
N ALA A 162 -7.23 -4.02 4.44
CA ALA A 162 -6.32 -2.90 4.24
C ALA A 162 -6.98 -1.54 4.51
N ARG A 163 -8.24 -1.36 4.12
CA ARG A 163 -9.00 -0.12 4.39
C ARG A 163 -9.13 0.17 5.88
N VAL A 164 -9.42 -0.84 6.69
CA VAL A 164 -9.55 -0.71 8.15
C VAL A 164 -8.20 -0.35 8.77
N HIS A 165 -7.14 -1.04 8.34
CA HIS A 165 -5.78 -0.79 8.85
C HIS A 165 -5.23 0.58 8.42
N ALA A 166 -5.52 1.06 7.21
CA ALA A 166 -5.16 2.39 6.74
C ALA A 166 -5.81 3.49 7.59
N GLN A 167 -7.09 3.33 7.93
CA GLN A 167 -7.81 4.25 8.83
C GLN A 167 -7.20 4.25 10.25
N ALA A 168 -6.90 3.07 10.79
CA ALA A 168 -6.26 2.95 12.10
C ALA A 168 -4.88 3.62 12.15
N LEU A 169 -4.12 3.55 11.05
CA LEU A 169 -2.82 4.22 10.92
C LEU A 169 -2.94 5.73 10.78
N ALA A 170 -3.86 6.21 9.95
CA ALA A 170 -4.13 7.64 9.80
C ALA A 170 -4.56 8.27 11.13
N PHE A 171 -5.44 7.60 11.88
CA PHE A 171 -5.83 8.03 13.22
C PHE A 171 -4.66 8.07 14.20
N ALA A 172 -3.74 7.09 14.14
CA ALA A 172 -2.55 7.08 14.99
C ALA A 172 -1.55 8.20 14.66
N GLN A 173 -1.50 8.64 13.40
CA GLN A 173 -0.68 9.76 12.96
C GLN A 173 -1.28 11.08 13.43
N SER A 174 -2.59 11.30 13.25
CA SER A 174 -3.26 12.52 13.70
C SER A 174 -3.28 12.69 15.22
N ALA A 175 -3.45 11.59 15.98
CA ALA A 175 -3.37 11.64 17.44
C ALA A 175 -1.97 12.06 17.94
N ARG A 176 -0.92 11.79 17.17
CA ARG A 176 0.44 12.22 17.51
C ARG A 176 0.69 13.68 17.16
N THR A 177 0.17 14.18 16.04
CA THR A 177 0.32 15.59 15.68
C THR A 177 -0.39 16.50 16.69
N ILE A 178 -1.59 16.11 17.15
CA ILE A 178 -2.32 16.83 18.20
C ILE A 178 -1.55 16.86 19.53
N SER A 179 -0.75 15.82 19.82
CA SER A 179 0.07 15.76 21.04
C SER A 179 1.31 16.67 20.97
N VAL A 180 1.72 17.13 19.79
CA VAL A 180 2.89 18.02 19.60
C VAL A 180 2.48 19.50 19.61
N GLU A 181 1.24 19.84 19.28
CA GLU A 181 0.74 21.23 19.24
C GLU A 181 0.09 21.72 20.56
N SER A 182 0.08 20.90 21.62
CA SER A 182 -0.55 21.23 22.92
C SER A 182 0.40 21.92 23.93
N GLN A 183 1.49 22.51 23.46
CA GLN A 183 2.38 23.33 24.28
C GLN A 183 2.84 24.52 23.43
N ASP A 184 2.10 25.61 23.49
CA ASP A 184 2.60 26.98 23.61
C ASP A 184 1.44 27.93 23.98
#